data_AF-A0A7X1NHT1-F1
#
_entry.id   AF-A0A7X1NHT1-F1
#
_cell.length_a   1.000
_cell.length_b   1.000
_cell.length_c   1.000
_cell.angle_alpha   90.00
_cell.angle_beta   90.00
_cell.angle_gamma   90.00
#
_symmetry.space_group_name_H-M   'P 1'
#
loop_
_entity.id
_entity.type
_entity.pdbx_description
1 polymer ?
#
loop_
_entity_poly.entity_id
_entity_poly.type
_entity_poly.pdbx_seq_one_letter_code
_entity_poly.pdbx_strand_id
1 'polypeptide(L)'
;MDIFYYWKDFVSDVNEGRIGTLGTDTDKLTELQGRLPRKVWTFITPKGMKGKIRVIGSMWITDDRPANFVPKRRHNLFYDAGSPSSVLFTDSGSPEKIEEVSSYLSNRFNQAFRSNFHGEKGLLAMEADIVHGFEKLVRNYETVQFMEGIKEAARLKASPPVSGCK
;
A
#
# COMPACT_ATOMS: atom_id res chain seq x y z
N MET A 1 5.34 -15.83 -0.23
CA MET A 1 5.94 -14.51 0.09
C MET A 1 4.95 -13.44 -0.34
N ASP A 2 5.10 -12.18 0.09
CA ASP A 2 4.27 -11.06 -0.37
C ASP A 2 5.16 -9.90 -0.85
N ILE A 3 4.58 -8.90 -1.52
CA ILE A 3 5.32 -7.74 -2.01
C ILE A 3 5.15 -6.56 -1.04
N PHE A 4 6.26 -5.93 -0.67
CA PHE A 4 6.27 -4.58 -0.09
C PHE A 4 6.29 -3.55 -1.22
N TYR A 5 5.36 -2.59 -1.18
CA TYR A 5 5.28 -1.49 -2.14
C TYR A 5 5.19 -0.13 -1.43
N TYR A 6 6.18 0.73 -1.68
CA TYR A 6 6.18 2.12 -1.26
C TYR A 6 5.42 2.98 -2.27
N TRP A 7 4.20 3.39 -1.90
CA TRP A 7 3.27 4.10 -2.76
C TRP A 7 3.41 5.62 -2.62
N LYS A 8 4.46 6.18 -3.23
CA LYS A 8 4.80 7.62 -3.12
C LYS A 8 3.62 8.56 -3.44
N ASP A 9 2.91 8.27 -4.53
CA ASP A 9 1.88 9.16 -5.09
C ASP A 9 0.45 8.70 -4.79
N PHE A 10 0.25 7.94 -3.69
CA PHE A 10 -1.02 7.34 -3.29
C PHE A 10 -2.23 8.27 -3.42
N VAL A 11 -2.14 9.49 -2.87
CA VAL A 11 -3.26 10.44 -2.89
C VAL A 11 -3.63 10.85 -4.33
N SER A 12 -2.63 11.08 -5.19
CA SER A 12 -2.85 11.44 -6.59
C SER A 12 -3.45 10.26 -7.34
N ASP A 13 -2.85 9.08 -7.19
CA ASP A 13 -3.30 7.87 -7.88
C ASP A 13 -4.74 7.50 -7.52
N VAL A 14 -5.11 7.61 -6.25
CA VAL A 14 -6.50 7.40 -5.81
C VAL A 14 -7.45 8.41 -6.44
N ASN A 15 -7.11 9.71 -6.41
CA ASN A 15 -7.94 10.77 -6.98
C ASN A 15 -8.13 10.62 -8.50
N GLU A 16 -7.12 10.08 -9.18
CA GLU A 16 -7.11 9.90 -10.64
C GLU A 16 -7.58 8.48 -11.05
N GLY A 17 -8.08 7.68 -10.11
CA GLY A 17 -8.61 6.33 -10.37
C GLY A 17 -7.56 5.31 -10.82
N ARG A 18 -6.27 5.57 -10.58
CA ARG A 18 -5.15 4.69 -10.92
C ARG A 18 -4.91 3.66 -9.82
N ILE A 19 -5.91 2.79 -9.66
CA ILE A 19 -5.92 1.70 -8.68
C ILE A 19 -6.02 0.38 -9.44
N GLY A 20 -5.41 -0.68 -8.91
CA GLY A 20 -5.50 -2.04 -9.46
C GLY A 20 -4.27 -2.46 -10.28
N THR A 21 -3.24 -1.63 -10.34
CA THR A 21 -1.98 -1.99 -11.01
C THR A 21 -0.78 -1.41 -10.28
N LEU A 22 0.30 -2.20 -10.21
CA LEU A 22 1.64 -1.77 -9.84
C LEU A 22 2.52 -1.94 -11.08
N GLY A 23 3.16 -0.86 -11.54
CA GLY A 23 4.02 -0.87 -12.71
C GLY A 23 5.43 -0.36 -12.43
N THR A 24 6.43 -0.97 -13.06
CA THR A 24 7.83 -0.53 -13.03
C THR A 24 8.49 -0.74 -14.40
N ASP A 25 9.55 0.00 -14.68
CA ASP A 25 10.39 -0.20 -15.87
C ASP A 25 11.53 -1.19 -15.63
N THR A 26 11.72 -1.64 -14.39
CA THR A 26 12.77 -2.59 -14.00
C THR A 26 12.26 -4.04 -13.98
N ASP A 27 13.14 -5.00 -14.23
CA ASP A 27 12.76 -6.43 -14.25
C ASP A 27 12.36 -6.97 -12.87
N LYS A 28 12.66 -6.23 -11.79
CA LYS A 28 12.38 -6.61 -10.40
C LYS A 28 10.94 -7.04 -10.14
N LEU A 29 9.96 -6.39 -10.77
CA LEU A 29 8.56 -6.79 -10.57
C LEU A 29 8.26 -8.16 -11.19
N THR A 30 8.85 -8.45 -12.34
CA THR A 30 8.77 -9.77 -12.98
C THR A 30 9.44 -10.83 -12.10
N GLU A 31 10.61 -10.52 -11.53
CA GLU A 31 11.30 -11.42 -10.60
C GLU A 31 10.43 -11.72 -9.37
N LEU A 32 9.80 -10.69 -8.78
CA LEU A 32 8.90 -10.88 -7.66
C LEU A 32 7.66 -11.69 -8.05
N GLN A 33 7.06 -11.43 -9.20
CA GLN A 33 5.92 -12.19 -9.73
C GLN A 33 6.26 -13.68 -9.91
N GLY A 34 7.44 -13.99 -10.43
CA GLY A 34 7.90 -15.37 -10.62
C GLY A 34 8.00 -16.17 -9.31
N ARG A 35 8.01 -15.49 -8.16
CA ARG A 35 8.01 -16.10 -6.82
C ARG A 35 6.61 -16.31 -6.23
N LEU A 36 5.56 -16.11 -7.03
CA LEU A 36 4.15 -16.33 -6.71
C LEU A 36 3.70 -15.61 -5.41
N PRO A 37 3.81 -14.28 -5.35
CA PRO A 37 3.33 -13.49 -4.24
C PRO A 37 1.80 -13.56 -4.13
N ARG A 38 1.26 -13.55 -2.92
CA ARG A 38 -0.20 -13.54 -2.70
C ARG A 38 -0.75 -12.12 -2.61
N LYS A 39 -0.05 -11.24 -1.89
CA LYS A 39 -0.50 -9.86 -1.63
C LYS A 39 0.55 -8.83 -2.00
N VAL A 40 0.08 -7.61 -2.26
CA VAL A 40 0.87 -6.37 -2.21
C VAL A 40 0.50 -5.61 -0.96
N TRP A 41 1.45 -5.43 -0.05
CA TRP A 41 1.37 -4.55 1.10
C TRP A 41 1.82 -3.15 0.69
N THR A 42 0.98 -2.14 0.93
CA THR A 42 1.24 -0.77 0.49
C THR A 42 1.58 0.14 1.66
N PHE A 43 2.58 1.00 1.46
CA PHE A 43 3.14 1.86 2.50
C PHE A 43 3.37 3.28 1.99
N ILE A 44 3.27 4.27 2.88
CA ILE A 44 3.65 5.65 2.59
C ILE A 44 4.52 6.22 3.71
N THR A 45 5.23 7.31 3.45
CA THR A 45 5.78 8.17 4.51
C THR A 45 4.73 9.20 4.91
N PRO A 46 4.26 9.24 6.18
CA PRO A 46 3.36 10.29 6.63
C PRO A 46 4.01 11.68 6.53
N LYS A 47 3.20 12.71 6.29
CA LYS A 47 3.68 14.09 6.15
C LYS A 47 4.43 14.52 7.42
N GLY A 48 5.65 15.00 7.26
CA GLY A 48 6.50 15.46 8.37
C GLY A 48 7.23 14.35 9.13
N MET A 49 7.03 13.07 8.79
CA MET A 49 7.63 11.93 9.51
C MET A 49 8.68 11.20 8.67
N LYS A 50 9.73 11.92 8.25
CA LYS A 50 10.82 11.33 7.45
C LYS A 50 11.44 10.13 8.18
N GLY A 51 11.68 9.04 7.45
CA GLY A 51 12.24 7.80 8.00
C GLY A 51 11.22 6.91 8.72
N LYS A 52 9.94 7.30 8.75
CA LYS A 52 8.84 6.48 9.24
C LYS A 52 7.91 6.12 8.09
N ILE A 53 7.22 4.99 8.23
CA ILE A 53 6.24 4.52 7.27
C ILE A 53 4.94 4.14 7.97
N ARG A 54 3.85 4.29 7.23
CA ARG A 54 2.51 3.83 7.59
C ARG A 54 2.06 2.78 6.59
N VAL A 55 1.50 1.68 7.08
CA VAL A 55 0.79 0.71 6.24
C VAL A 55 -0.56 1.30 5.79
N ILE A 56 -0.84 1.26 4.50
CA ILE A 56 -2.10 1.76 3.92
C ILE A 56 -3.07 0.62 3.71
N GLY A 57 -2.61 -0.46 3.10
CA GLY A 57 -3.49 -1.57 2.77
C GLY A 57 -2.72 -2.83 2.40
N SER A 58 -3.49 -3.89 2.18
CA SER A 58 -3.01 -5.12 1.56
C SER A 58 -3.96 -5.51 0.43
N MET A 59 -3.43 -5.64 -0.79
CA MET A 59 -4.21 -5.97 -1.98
C MET A 59 -3.91 -7.38 -2.44
N TRP A 60 -4.95 -8.13 -2.79
CA TRP A 60 -4.78 -9.46 -3.38
C TRP A 60 -4.36 -9.36 -4.83
N ILE A 61 -3.30 -10.08 -5.16
CA ILE A 61 -2.78 -10.15 -6.51
C ILE A 61 -3.74 -10.99 -7.35
N THR A 62 -3.95 -10.56 -8.59
CA THR A 62 -4.76 -11.27 -9.57
C THR A 62 -4.06 -11.27 -10.91
N ASP A 63 -4.36 -12.27 -11.73
CA ASP A 63 -4.00 -12.29 -13.14
C ASP A 63 -4.99 -11.47 -13.99
N ASP A 64 -6.13 -11.09 -13.42
CA ASP A 64 -7.15 -10.28 -14.08
C ASP A 64 -6.66 -8.86 -14.28
N ARG A 65 -6.51 -8.49 -15.56
CA ARG A 65 -6.18 -7.13 -15.97
C ARG A 65 -7.41 -6.23 -15.77
N PRO A 66 -7.26 -5.05 -15.11
CA PRO A 66 -8.35 -4.08 -15.02
C PRO A 66 -8.84 -3.65 -16.41
N ALA A 67 -10.15 -3.51 -16.60
CA ALA A 67 -10.75 -3.19 -17.89
C ALA A 67 -10.27 -1.85 -18.49
N ASN A 68 -9.90 -0.90 -17.63
CA ASN A 68 -9.37 0.42 -17.99
C ASN A 68 -7.83 0.48 -18.01
N PHE A 69 -7.14 -0.66 -17.94
CA PHE A 69 -5.69 -0.68 -17.87
C PHE A 69 -5.06 -0.23 -19.19
N VAL A 70 -4.25 0.83 -19.10
CA VAL A 70 -3.36 1.27 -20.17
C VAL A 70 -1.92 1.03 -19.73
N PRO A 71 -1.16 0.14 -20.39
CA PRO A 71 0.23 -0.14 -20.01
C PRO A 71 1.10 1.09 -20.21
N LYS A 72 1.54 1.68 -19.09
CA LYS A 72 2.49 2.82 -19.07
C LYS A 72 3.92 2.40 -18.74
N ARG A 73 4.09 1.21 -18.16
CA ARG A 73 5.36 0.68 -17.67
C ARG A 73 5.62 -0.66 -18.34
N ARG A 74 6.91 -1.02 -18.48
CA ARG A 74 7.33 -2.26 -19.13
C ARG A 74 6.82 -3.51 -18.40
N HIS A 75 6.84 -3.50 -17.07
CA HIS A 75 6.40 -4.61 -16.24
C HIS A 75 5.22 -4.18 -15.38
N ASN A 76 4.18 -5.01 -15.28
CA ASN A 76 2.96 -4.70 -14.56
C ASN A 76 2.48 -5.91 -13.77
N LEU A 77 1.97 -5.64 -12.56
CA LEU A 77 1.30 -6.57 -11.68
C LEU A 77 -0.09 -6.03 -11.39
N PHE A 78 -1.10 -6.88 -11.45
CA PHE A 78 -2.47 -6.51 -11.15
C PHE A 78 -2.86 -6.98 -9.75
N TYR A 79 -3.74 -6.21 -9.13
CA TYR A 79 -4.35 -6.58 -7.86
C TYR A 79 -5.82 -6.20 -7.89
N ASP A 80 -6.66 -7.04 -7.31
CA ASP A 80 -8.09 -6.78 -7.22
C ASP A 80 -8.37 -5.92 -6.00
N ALA A 81 -8.45 -4.61 -6.21
CA ALA A 81 -8.80 -3.65 -5.18
C ALA A 81 -10.25 -3.80 -4.68
N GLY A 82 -11.15 -4.38 -5.48
CA GLY A 82 -12.55 -4.63 -5.14
C GLY A 82 -12.77 -5.93 -4.36
N SER A 83 -11.76 -6.80 -4.31
CA SER A 83 -11.80 -8.04 -3.54
C SER A 83 -12.23 -7.77 -2.09
N PRO A 84 -13.11 -8.60 -1.49
CA PRO A 84 -13.39 -8.56 -0.05
C PRO A 84 -12.15 -8.76 0.82
N SER A 85 -11.11 -9.33 0.20
CA SER A 85 -9.85 -9.71 0.83
C SER A 85 -8.79 -8.60 0.72
N SER A 86 -9.05 -7.56 -0.09
CA SER A 86 -8.24 -6.35 -0.22
C SER A 86 -8.72 -5.27 0.75
N VAL A 87 -7.84 -4.81 1.64
CA VAL A 87 -8.23 -3.97 2.78
C VAL A 87 -7.45 -2.65 2.85
N LEU A 88 -8.11 -1.63 3.41
CA LEU A 88 -7.54 -0.36 3.84
C LEU A 88 -7.46 -0.34 5.38
N PHE A 89 -6.30 0.01 5.94
CA PHE A 89 -6.12 0.20 7.38
C PHE A 89 -6.53 1.61 7.78
N THR A 90 -7.61 1.75 8.55
CA THR A 90 -8.25 3.05 8.85
C THR A 90 -7.60 3.79 10.01
N ASP A 91 -7.00 3.06 10.94
CA ASP A 91 -6.43 3.60 12.18
C ASP A 91 -4.89 3.54 12.24
N SER A 92 -4.25 3.08 11.16
CA SER A 92 -2.79 2.97 11.00
C SER A 92 -2.05 4.31 11.08
N GLY A 93 -2.78 5.43 11.07
CA GLY A 93 -2.23 6.79 11.12
C GLY A 93 -1.88 7.30 12.51
N SER A 94 -2.17 6.55 13.58
CA SER A 94 -1.75 6.93 14.93
C SER A 94 -0.23 6.89 15.09
N PRO A 95 0.38 7.80 15.89
CA PRO A 95 1.82 7.81 16.12
C PRO A 95 2.36 6.45 16.59
N GLU A 96 1.62 5.75 17.44
CA GLU A 96 1.98 4.45 18.00
C GLU A 96 2.08 3.38 16.91
N LYS A 97 1.07 3.29 16.03
CA LYS A 97 1.05 2.31 14.93
C LYS A 97 2.07 2.62 13.84
N ILE A 98 2.32 3.90 13.57
CA ILE A 98 3.40 4.33 12.68
C ILE A 98 4.74 3.87 13.24
N GLU A 99 4.97 4.03 14.55
CA GLU A 99 6.21 3.60 15.20
C GLU A 99 6.38 2.08 15.14
N GLU A 100 5.33 1.32 15.46
CA GLU A 100 5.31 -0.14 15.41
C GLU A 100 5.68 -0.67 14.02
N VAL A 101 5.00 -0.19 12.97
CA VAL A 101 5.25 -0.59 11.58
C VAL A 101 6.66 -0.19 11.15
N SER A 102 7.08 1.03 11.47
CA SER A 102 8.41 1.53 11.11
C SER A 102 9.52 0.72 11.79
N SER A 103 9.38 0.43 13.08
CA SER A 103 10.37 -0.33 13.85
C SER A 103 10.44 -1.78 13.38
N TYR A 104 9.31 -2.41 13.10
CA TYR A 104 9.28 -3.79 12.59
C TYR A 104 9.99 -3.92 11.24
N LEU A 105 9.74 -3.00 10.31
CA LEU A 105 10.24 -3.09 8.94
C LEU A 105 11.63 -2.47 8.75
N SER A 106 12.03 -1.47 9.53
CA SER A 106 13.36 -0.84 9.42
C SER A 106 14.50 -1.80 9.78
N ASN A 107 14.28 -2.67 10.76
CA ASN A 107 15.24 -3.72 11.11
C ASN A 107 15.46 -4.73 9.98
N ARG A 108 14.44 -4.97 9.15
CA ARG A 108 14.44 -5.97 8.07
C ARG A 108 14.85 -5.38 6.72
N PHE A 109 14.47 -4.13 6.47
CA PHE A 109 14.68 -3.43 5.21
C PHE A 109 15.55 -2.18 5.39
N ASN A 110 16.60 -2.30 6.20
CA ASN A 110 17.46 -1.19 6.62
C ASN A 110 17.95 -0.33 5.43
N GLN A 111 18.41 -0.96 4.35
CA GLN A 111 18.89 -0.24 3.16
C GLN A 111 17.79 0.59 2.48
N ALA A 112 16.54 0.11 2.48
CA ALA A 112 15.41 0.82 1.90
C ALA A 112 15.04 2.06 2.72
N PHE A 113 15.03 1.92 4.05
CA PHE A 113 14.83 3.06 4.96
C PHE A 113 15.95 4.10 4.81
N ARG A 114 17.22 3.67 4.77
CA ARG A 114 18.36 4.58 4.56
C ARG A 114 18.27 5.36 3.24
N SER A 115 17.73 4.74 2.19
CA SER A 115 17.53 5.39 0.89
C SER A 115 16.21 6.12 0.75
N ASN A 116 15.35 6.15 1.78
CA ASN A 116 13.97 6.65 1.67
C ASN A 116 13.20 6.00 0.50
N PHE A 117 13.38 4.69 0.30
CA PHE A 117 12.63 3.89 -0.68
C PHE A 117 12.75 4.36 -2.15
N HIS A 118 13.83 5.07 -2.52
CA HIS A 118 14.04 5.51 -3.89
C HIS A 118 14.32 4.35 -4.86
N GLY A 119 13.77 4.45 -6.07
CA GLY A 119 13.97 3.47 -7.14
C GLY A 119 13.47 2.09 -6.76
N GLU A 120 14.26 1.07 -7.06
CA GLU A 120 13.92 -0.33 -6.76
C GLU A 120 13.74 -0.63 -5.27
N LYS A 121 14.22 0.26 -4.38
CA LYS A 121 14.08 0.08 -2.93
C LYS A 121 12.66 0.39 -2.42
N GLY A 122 11.78 0.90 -3.29
CA GLY A 122 10.34 1.01 -3.05
C GLY A 122 9.55 -0.26 -3.37
N LEU A 123 10.20 -1.30 -3.89
CA LEU A 123 9.56 -2.58 -4.22
C LEU A 123 10.42 -3.71 -3.65
N LEU A 124 9.96 -4.44 -2.64
CA LEU A 124 10.77 -5.44 -1.94
C LEU A 124 10.01 -6.75 -1.76
N ALA A 125 10.76 -7.85 -1.66
CA ALA A 125 10.20 -9.12 -1.22
C ALA A 125 9.96 -9.10 0.30
N MET A 126 8.75 -9.43 0.72
CA MET A 126 8.45 -9.82 2.10
C MET A 126 8.48 -11.34 2.16
N GLU A 127 9.58 -11.87 2.70
CA GLU A 127 9.74 -13.32 2.91
C GLU A 127 8.72 -13.86 3.92
N ALA A 128 8.50 -15.17 3.92
CA ALA A 128 7.41 -15.79 4.68
C ALA A 128 7.44 -15.47 6.19
N ASP A 129 8.63 -15.40 6.79
CA ASP A 129 8.83 -15.01 8.19
C ASP A 129 8.46 -13.53 8.44
N ILE A 130 8.80 -12.64 7.51
CA ILE A 130 8.43 -11.23 7.54
C ILE A 130 6.92 -11.08 7.39
N VAL A 131 6.31 -11.78 6.44
CA VAL A 131 4.85 -11.75 6.22
C VAL A 131 4.13 -12.22 7.47
N HIS A 132 4.52 -13.37 8.03
CA HIS A 132 3.85 -13.93 9.19
C HIS A 132 3.94 -12.98 10.41
N GLY A 133 5.12 -12.42 10.68
CA GLY A 133 5.27 -11.48 11.77
C GLY A 133 4.56 -10.15 11.53
N PHE A 134 4.50 -9.68 10.28
CA PHE A 134 3.79 -8.46 9.92
C PHE A 134 2.26 -8.62 10.01
N GLU A 135 1.71 -9.74 9.54
CA GLU A 135 0.29 -10.07 9.69
C GLU A 135 -0.09 -10.15 11.17
N LYS A 136 0.79 -10.68 12.03
CA LYS A 136 0.58 -10.68 13.49
C LYS A 136 0.60 -9.27 14.08
N LEU A 137 1.51 -8.40 13.63
CA LEU A 137 1.64 -7.01 14.08
C LEU A 137 0.35 -6.22 13.80
N VAL A 138 -0.17 -6.32 12.58
CA VAL A 138 -1.32 -5.53 12.12
C VAL A 138 -2.67 -6.19 12.36
N ARG A 139 -2.71 -7.39 12.98
CA ARG A 139 -3.93 -8.20 13.16
C ARG A 139 -5.08 -7.46 13.83
N ASN A 140 -4.77 -6.56 14.76
CA ASN A 140 -5.76 -5.82 15.54
C ASN A 140 -5.98 -4.40 15.02
N TYR A 141 -5.45 -4.06 13.85
CA TYR A 141 -5.70 -2.76 13.26
C TYR A 141 -7.09 -2.76 12.63
N GLU A 142 -7.80 -1.64 12.74
CA GLU A 142 -9.08 -1.50 12.07
C GLU A 142 -8.90 -1.52 10.56
N THR A 143 -9.78 -2.25 9.89
CA THR A 143 -9.77 -2.39 8.44
C THR A 143 -11.15 -2.27 7.86
N VAL A 144 -11.20 -1.77 6.63
CA VAL A 144 -12.38 -1.81 5.77
C VAL A 144 -11.98 -2.35 4.41
N GLN A 145 -12.96 -2.79 3.61
CA GLN A 145 -12.72 -3.11 2.20
C GLN A 145 -12.09 -1.89 1.51
N PHE A 146 -11.02 -2.10 0.74
CA PHE A 146 -10.16 -1.01 0.27
C PHE A 146 -10.90 0.06 -0.55
N MET A 147 -11.69 -0.35 -1.53
CA MET A 147 -12.44 0.57 -2.39
C MET A 147 -13.56 1.26 -1.62
N GLU A 148 -14.24 0.57 -0.71
CA GLU A 148 -15.25 1.20 0.15
C GLU A 148 -14.62 2.28 1.06
N GLY A 149 -13.46 1.99 1.66
CA GLY A 149 -12.73 2.97 2.46
C GLY A 149 -12.29 4.21 1.67
N ILE A 150 -11.84 4.01 0.43
CA ILE A 150 -11.47 5.12 -0.47
C ILE A 150 -12.69 5.97 -0.83
N LYS A 151 -13.82 5.33 -1.19
CA LYS A 151 -15.05 6.04 -1.55
C LYS A 151 -15.56 6.89 -0.38
N GLU A 152 -15.56 6.34 0.82
CA GLU A 152 -16.02 7.07 2.01
C GLU A 152 -15.09 8.24 2.33
N ALA A 153 -13.77 8.06 2.23
CA ALA A 153 -12.81 9.16 2.41
C ALA A 153 -12.99 10.28 1.38
N ALA A 154 -13.32 9.94 0.12
CA ALA A 154 -13.63 10.91 -0.92
C ALA A 154 -14.94 11.66 -0.63
N ARG A 155 -15.98 10.96 -0.15
CA ARG A 155 -17.27 11.54 0.23
C ARG A 155 -17.13 12.54 1.39
N LEU A 156 -16.35 12.20 2.42
CA LEU A 156 -16.10 13.09 3.55
C LEU A 156 -15.36 14.37 3.14
N LYS A 157 -14.44 14.29 2.17
CA LYS A 157 -13.78 15.47 1.61
C LYS A 157 -14.69 16.36 0.77
N ALA A 158 -15.69 15.77 0.09
CA ALA A 158 -16.63 16.49 -0.76
C ALA A 158 -17.79 17.14 0.02
N SER A 159 -17.96 16.78 1.29
CA SER A 159 -19.02 17.32 2.15
C SER A 159 -18.60 18.72 2.68
N PRO A 160 -19.31 19.81 2.34
CA PRO A 160 -18.99 21.13 2.90
C PRO A 160 -19.22 21.14 4.42
N PRO A 161 -18.51 21.99 5.18
CA PRO A 161 -18.82 22.15 6.59
C PRO A 161 -20.28 22.57 6.72
N VAL A 162 -21.04 21.82 7.52
CA VAL A 162 -22.39 22.22 7.92
C VAL A 162 -22.24 23.59 8.60
N SER A 163 -22.62 24.66 7.91
CA SER A 163 -22.77 25.97 8.53
C SER A 163 -23.89 25.84 9.55
N GLY A 164 -23.50 25.58 10.80
CA GLY A 164 -24.38 25.66 11.94
C GLY A 164 -24.94 27.08 11.99
N CYS A 165 -26.27 27.17 11.90
CA CYS A 165 -27.06 28.37 12.07
C CYS A 165 -26.57 29.18 13.28
N LYS A 166 -26.39 30.48 13.06
CA LYS A 166 -26.55 31.48 14.12
C LYS A 166 -27.97 32.00 14.07
#